data_AF-K9QF89-F1
#
_entry.id   AF-K9QF89-F1
#
_cell.length_a   1.000
_cell.length_b   1.000
_cell.length_c   1.000
_cell.angle_alpha   90.00
_cell.angle_beta   90.00
_cell.angle_gamma   90.00
#
_symmetry.space_group_name_H-M   'P 1'
#
loop_
_entity.id
_entity.type
_entity.pdbx_description
1 polymer ?
#
loop_
_entity_poly.entity_id
_entity_poly.type
_entity_poly.pdbx_seq_one_letter_code
_entity_poly.pdbx_strand_id
1 'polypeptide(L)'
;MQLQIAKKKAALIETQSALEKQMREVSQKQSSLDRLMQQTRQMELSLQQQINKEQPKRETQIHSVSYKPANKKLQQELLTLLHGNTEIATRLLQQQQNLNPGYSADWYLEKVIHDLKRDRQ
;
A
#
# COMPACT_ATOMS: atom_id res chain seq x y z
N MET A 1 56.90 6.42 -40.09
CA MET A 1 56.28 7.22 -39.01
C MET A 1 54.87 7.75 -39.36
N GLN A 2 54.67 8.37 -40.53
CA GLN A 2 53.38 9.01 -40.89
C GLN A 2 52.17 8.06 -41.03
N LEU A 3 52.36 6.82 -41.50
CA LEU A 3 51.28 5.83 -41.65
C LEU A 3 50.63 5.45 -40.31
N GLN A 4 51.42 5.38 -39.23
CA GLN A 4 50.91 5.07 -37.88
C GLN A 4 50.10 6.23 -37.30
N ILE A 5 50.47 7.47 -37.63
CA ILE A 5 49.74 8.68 -37.23
C ILE A 5 48.37 8.72 -37.95
N ALA A 6 48.32 8.41 -39.24
CA ALA A 6 47.08 8.37 -40.01
C ALA A 6 46.10 7.30 -39.47
N LYS A 7 46.61 6.10 -39.15
CA LYS A 7 45.79 5.02 -38.56
C LYS A 7 45.22 5.40 -37.19
N LYS A 8 46.03 6.01 -36.32
CA LYS A 8 45.58 6.50 -35.01
C LYS A 8 44.52 7.61 -35.13
N LYS A 9 44.67 8.52 -36.10
CA LYS A 9 43.67 9.57 -36.37
C LYS A 9 42.35 8.97 -36.86
N ALA A 10 42.38 7.99 -37.77
CA ALA A 10 41.19 7.32 -38.25
C ALA A 10 40.44 6.60 -37.11
N ALA A 11 41.15 5.84 -36.28
CA ALA A 11 40.58 5.16 -35.12
C ALA A 11 39.96 6.16 -34.12
N LEU A 12 40.61 7.31 -33.89
CA LEU A 12 40.07 8.35 -33.01
C LEU A 12 38.74 8.91 -33.53
N ILE A 13 38.65 9.18 -34.84
CA ILE A 13 37.42 9.68 -35.47
C ILE A 13 36.29 8.65 -35.37
N GLU A 14 36.59 7.37 -35.56
CA GLU A 14 35.62 6.28 -35.38
C GLU A 14 35.11 6.21 -33.93
N THR A 15 36.00 6.31 -32.94
CA THR A 15 35.61 6.31 -31.52
C THR A 15 34.77 7.54 -31.16
N GLN A 16 35.09 8.70 -31.72
CA GLN A 16 34.33 9.93 -31.51
C GLN A 16 32.91 9.83 -32.10
N SER A 17 32.80 9.34 -33.33
CA SER A 17 31.51 9.10 -33.99
C SER A 17 30.64 8.09 -33.23
N ALA A 18 31.26 7.01 -32.73
CA ALA A 18 30.59 6.02 -31.89
C ALA A 18 30.08 6.63 -30.57
N LEU A 19 30.90 7.45 -29.92
CA LEU A 19 30.53 8.14 -28.68
C LEU A 19 29.38 9.13 -28.90
N GLU A 20 29.40 9.90 -29.99
CA GLU A 20 28.29 10.79 -30.35
C GLU A 20 26.99 10.05 -30.62
N LYS A 21 27.06 8.87 -31.26
CA LYS A 21 25.90 8.00 -31.45
C LYS A 21 25.33 7.53 -30.12
N GLN A 22 26.19 7.13 -29.17
CA GLN A 22 25.76 6.75 -27.82
C GLN A 22 25.15 7.92 -27.04
N MET A 23 25.74 9.11 -27.11
CA MET A 23 25.17 10.31 -26.47
C MET A 23 23.79 10.66 -27.02
N ARG A 24 23.60 10.56 -28.35
CA ARG A 24 22.27 10.73 -28.98
C ARG A 24 21.28 9.69 -28.47
N GLU A 25 21.68 8.42 -28.37
CA GLU A 25 20.83 7.35 -27.85
C GLU A 25 20.44 7.58 -26.39
N VAL A 26 21.38 7.97 -25.53
CA VAL A 26 21.12 8.31 -24.13
C VAL A 26 20.15 9.48 -24.01
N SER A 27 20.34 10.54 -24.80
CA SER A 27 19.42 11.68 -24.83
C SER A 27 18.01 11.27 -25.27
N GLN A 28 17.88 10.39 -26.27
CA GLN A 28 16.59 9.88 -26.73
C GLN A 28 15.90 9.02 -25.66
N LYS A 29 16.66 8.18 -24.94
CA LYS A 29 16.16 7.39 -23.82
C LYS A 29 15.68 8.29 -22.68
N GLN A 30 16.44 9.33 -22.36
CA GLN A 30 16.06 10.31 -21.34
C GLN A 30 14.74 11.00 -21.69
N SER A 31 14.60 11.53 -22.92
CA SER A 31 13.34 12.16 -23.34
C SER A 31 12.16 11.18 -23.36
N SER A 32 12.40 9.91 -23.66
CA SER A 32 11.37 8.86 -23.59
C SER A 32 10.96 8.56 -22.15
N LEU A 33 11.92 8.56 -21.22
CA LEU A 33 11.67 8.43 -19.80
C LEU A 33 10.87 9.62 -19.25
N ASP A 34 11.21 10.85 -19.65
CA ASP A 34 10.48 12.05 -19.24
C ASP A 34 9.01 12.01 -19.70
N ARG A 35 8.76 11.56 -20.94
CA ARG A 35 7.40 11.36 -21.45
C ARG A 35 6.63 10.33 -20.62
N LEU A 36 7.26 9.20 -20.29
CA LEU A 36 6.64 8.17 -19.47
C LEU A 36 6.34 8.68 -18.05
N MET A 37 7.28 9.40 -17.43
CA MET A 37 7.08 10.00 -16.11
C MET A 37 5.92 11.00 -16.11
N GLN A 38 5.77 11.79 -17.17
CA GLN A 38 4.63 12.68 -17.33
C GLN A 38 3.31 11.93 -17.48
N GLN A 39 3.30 10.83 -18.26
CA GLN A 39 2.12 9.97 -18.40
C GLN A 39 1.72 9.32 -17.07
N THR A 40 2.68 8.77 -16.34
CA THR A 40 2.45 8.17 -15.01
C THR A 40 1.88 9.19 -14.04
N ARG A 41 2.45 10.40 -14.00
CA ARG A 41 1.94 11.48 -13.14
C ARG A 41 0.51 11.87 -13.48
N GLN A 42 0.16 11.94 -14.77
CA GLN A 42 -1.20 12.25 -15.20
C GLN A 42 -2.18 11.13 -14.79
N MET A 43 -1.76 9.87 -14.95
CA MET A 43 -2.54 8.71 -14.52
C MET A 43 -2.78 8.75 -13.01
N GLU A 44 -1.74 8.98 -12.21
CA GLU A 44 -1.83 9.11 -10.75
C GLU A 44 -2.81 10.23 -10.33
N LEU A 45 -2.74 11.40 -10.97
CA LEU A 45 -3.68 12.49 -10.70
C LEU A 45 -5.13 12.12 -11.06
N SER A 46 -5.35 11.36 -12.12
CA SER A 46 -6.68 10.87 -12.50
C SER A 46 -7.23 9.87 -11.48
N LEU A 47 -6.40 8.93 -11.02
CA LEU A 47 -6.74 8.00 -9.94
C LEU A 47 -7.06 8.73 -8.63
N GLN A 48 -6.25 9.70 -8.24
CA GLN A 48 -6.46 10.51 -7.04
C GLN A 48 -7.81 11.25 -7.08
N GLN A 49 -8.19 11.78 -8.25
CA GLN A 49 -9.48 12.45 -8.45
C GLN A 49 -10.66 11.47 -8.35
N GLN A 50 -10.52 10.24 -8.87
CA GLN A 50 -11.56 9.21 -8.72
C GLN A 50 -11.73 8.81 -7.25
N ILE A 51 -10.62 8.58 -6.54
CA ILE A 51 -10.63 8.27 -5.10
C ILE A 51 -11.34 9.38 -4.31
N ASN A 52 -11.12 10.65 -4.65
CA ASN A 52 -11.75 11.78 -3.96
C ASN A 52 -13.26 11.92 -4.29
N LYS A 53 -13.71 11.47 -5.46
CA LYS A 53 -15.14 11.45 -5.84
C LYS A 53 -15.92 10.31 -5.19
N GLU A 54 -15.23 9.20 -4.86
CA GLU A 54 -15.83 8.04 -4.19
C GLU A 54 -15.69 8.08 -2.66
N GLN A 55 -15.12 9.15 -2.09
CA GLN A 55 -15.15 9.39 -0.65
C GLN A 55 -16.47 10.08 -0.26
N PRO A 56 -17.42 9.41 0.43
CA PRO A 56 -18.30 10.15 1.32
C PRO A 56 -17.41 10.79 2.38
N LYS A 57 -17.67 12.06 2.72
CA LYS A 57 -17.08 12.76 3.87
C LYS A 57 -16.96 11.81 5.07
N ARG A 58 -15.77 11.28 5.32
CA ARG A 58 -15.41 10.56 6.56
C ARG A 58 -14.37 11.37 7.30
N GLU A 59 -14.71 12.62 7.57
CA GLU A 59 -14.13 13.30 8.71
C GLU A 59 -14.79 12.71 9.96
N THR A 60 -13.95 12.21 10.87
CA THR A 60 -14.28 11.47 12.10
C THR A 60 -15.00 10.14 11.93
N GLN A 61 -14.23 9.08 11.66
CA GLN A 61 -14.42 7.82 12.38
C GLN A 61 -13.14 6.98 12.30
N ILE A 62 -12.36 7.04 13.36
CA ILE A 62 -11.40 5.98 13.68
C ILE A 62 -12.19 4.66 13.74
N HIS A 63 -11.62 3.58 13.20
CA HIS A 63 -12.07 2.18 13.25
C HIS A 63 -13.06 1.72 12.17
N SER A 64 -12.57 0.92 11.21
CA SER A 64 -13.11 -0.43 10.96
C SER A 64 -12.30 -1.13 9.87
N VAL A 65 -11.47 -2.08 10.31
CA VAL A 65 -11.19 -3.28 9.51
C VAL A 65 -12.54 -3.81 9.03
N SER A 66 -12.63 -4.10 7.73
CA SER A 66 -13.82 -4.63 7.07
C SER A 66 -14.23 -5.96 7.69
N TYR A 67 -15.02 -5.90 8.76
CA TYR A 67 -15.79 -7.01 9.27
C TYR A 67 -17.19 -6.86 8.67
N LYS A 68 -17.72 -7.94 8.09
CA LYS A 68 -19.18 -8.11 7.96
C LYS A 68 -19.81 -7.62 9.28
N PRO A 69 -20.92 -6.85 9.24
CA PRO A 69 -21.47 -6.23 10.44
C PRO A 69 -21.69 -7.32 11.48
N ALA A 70 -20.81 -7.35 12.48
CA ALA A 70 -20.85 -8.37 13.50
C ALA A 70 -22.17 -8.20 14.26
N ASN A 71 -22.70 -9.30 14.78
CA ASN A 71 -24.00 -9.32 15.42
C ASN A 71 -24.07 -8.25 16.53
N LYS A 72 -24.94 -7.25 16.35
CA LYS A 72 -25.10 -6.13 17.29
C LYS A 72 -25.39 -6.61 18.71
N LYS A 73 -26.07 -7.76 18.87
CA LYS A 73 -26.36 -8.35 20.19
C LYS A 73 -25.08 -8.79 20.89
N LEU A 74 -24.17 -9.46 20.19
CA LEU A 74 -22.88 -9.89 20.74
C LEU A 74 -21.99 -8.70 21.10
N GLN A 75 -21.99 -7.65 20.27
CA GLN A 75 -21.28 -6.42 20.58
C GLN A 75 -21.78 -5.76 21.88
N GLN A 76 -23.11 -5.63 22.02
CA GLN A 76 -23.73 -5.09 23.24
C GLN A 76 -23.46 -5.96 24.45
N GLU A 77 -23.48 -7.28 24.30
CA GLU A 77 -23.19 -8.23 25.38
C GLU A 77 -21.74 -8.11 25.85
N LEU A 78 -20.78 -8.09 24.92
CA LEU A 78 -19.37 -7.89 25.24
C LEU A 78 -19.14 -6.57 25.99
N LEU A 79 -19.75 -5.48 25.53
CA LEU A 79 -19.66 -4.19 26.20
C LEU A 79 -20.33 -4.22 27.58
N THR A 80 -21.45 -4.92 27.73
CA THR A 80 -22.13 -5.09 29.03
C THR A 80 -21.22 -5.80 30.02
N LEU A 81 -20.55 -6.88 29.58
CA LEU A 81 -19.57 -7.58 30.41
C LEU A 81 -18.41 -6.66 30.79
N LEU A 82 -17.93 -5.83 29.87
CA LEU A 82 -16.79 -4.93 30.09
C LEU A 82 -17.18 -3.55 30.64
N HIS A 83 -18.41 -3.37 31.14
CA HIS A 83 -18.91 -2.10 31.68
C HIS A 83 -18.76 -0.92 30.71
N GLY A 84 -18.93 -1.16 29.42
CA GLY A 84 -18.81 -0.17 28.35
C GLY A 84 -17.37 0.11 27.91
N ASN A 85 -16.37 -0.61 28.42
CA ASN A 85 -14.97 -0.38 28.04
C ASN A 85 -14.66 -0.94 26.64
N THR A 86 -14.71 -0.04 25.65
CA THR A 86 -14.47 -0.33 24.23
C THR A 86 -12.99 -0.60 23.92
N GLU A 87 -12.06 -0.02 24.67
CA GLU A 87 -10.61 -0.23 24.48
C GLU A 87 -10.21 -1.66 24.88
N ILE A 88 -10.70 -2.13 26.03
CA ILE A 88 -10.50 -3.51 26.47
C ILE A 88 -11.17 -4.49 25.50
N ALA A 89 -12.38 -4.19 25.04
CA ALA A 89 -13.08 -5.01 24.05
C ALA A 89 -12.24 -5.18 22.77
N THR A 90 -11.69 -4.07 22.26
CA THR A 90 -10.84 -4.07 21.06
C THR A 90 -9.58 -4.88 21.26
N ARG A 91 -8.91 -4.72 22.42
CA ARG A 91 -7.69 -5.45 22.75
C ARG A 91 -7.92 -6.96 22.82
N LEU A 92 -9.02 -7.39 23.44
CA LEU A 92 -9.38 -8.82 23.54
C LEU A 92 -9.69 -9.43 22.17
N LEU A 93 -10.40 -8.69 21.32
CA LEU A 93 -10.70 -9.14 19.95
C LEU A 93 -9.42 -9.25 19.10
N GLN A 94 -8.53 -8.26 19.16
CA GLN A 94 -7.24 -8.30 18.48
C GLN A 94 -6.38 -9.47 18.97
N GLN A 95 -6.36 -9.74 20.27
CA GLN A 95 -5.64 -10.88 20.83
C GLN A 95 -6.16 -12.20 20.26
N GLN A 96 -7.49 -12.40 20.20
CA GLN A 96 -8.07 -13.62 19.63
C GLN A 96 -7.80 -13.76 18.13
N GLN A 97 -7.77 -12.66 17.39
CA GLN A 97 -7.42 -12.63 15.96
C GLN A 97 -5.97 -13.03 15.71
N ASN A 98 -5.05 -12.60 16.57
CA ASN A 98 -3.65 -12.98 16.48
C ASN A 98 -3.43 -14.47 16.76
N LEU A 99 -4.20 -15.03 17.70
CA LEU A 99 -4.10 -16.46 18.05
C LEU A 99 -4.80 -17.37 17.05
N ASN A 100 -5.92 -16.91 16.47
CA ASN A 100 -6.77 -17.70 15.61
C ASN A 100 -7.10 -16.90 14.34
N PRO A 101 -6.17 -16.79 13.38
CA PRO A 101 -6.43 -16.03 12.17
C PRO A 101 -7.47 -16.72 11.27
N GLY A 102 -8.27 -15.93 10.55
CA GLY A 102 -9.18 -16.42 9.50
C GLY A 102 -10.63 -16.71 9.92
N TYR A 103 -10.99 -16.54 11.19
CA TYR A 103 -12.37 -16.67 11.66
C TYR A 103 -13.21 -15.40 11.41
N SER A 104 -14.54 -15.54 11.52
CA SER A 104 -15.49 -14.43 11.37
C SER A 104 -15.51 -13.51 12.60
N ALA A 105 -16.01 -12.28 12.42
CA ALA A 105 -16.16 -11.32 13.52
C ALA A 105 -17.04 -11.87 14.67
N ASP A 106 -18.12 -12.55 14.32
CA ASP A 106 -19.04 -13.17 15.29
C ASP A 106 -18.32 -14.26 16.09
N TRP A 107 -17.48 -15.08 15.45
CA TRP A 107 -16.70 -16.09 16.15
C TRP A 107 -15.77 -15.47 17.20
N TYR A 108 -15.08 -14.37 16.87
CA TYR A 108 -14.23 -13.70 17.86
C TYR A 108 -15.05 -13.10 19.01
N LEU A 109 -16.21 -12.52 18.72
CA LEU A 109 -17.11 -11.99 19.75
C LEU A 109 -17.61 -13.10 20.68
N GLU A 110 -18.13 -14.19 20.12
CA GLU A 110 -18.59 -15.37 20.88
C GLU A 110 -17.45 -15.93 21.74
N LYS A 111 -16.25 -16.04 21.16
CA LYS A 111 -15.08 -16.57 21.85
C LYS A 111 -14.68 -15.70 23.05
N VAL A 112 -14.55 -14.39 22.86
CA VAL A 112 -14.22 -13.46 23.95
C VAL A 112 -15.31 -13.44 25.03
N ILE A 113 -16.59 -13.40 24.64
CA ILE A 113 -17.72 -13.44 25.59
C ILE A 113 -17.70 -14.73 26.41
N HIS A 114 -17.45 -15.88 25.77
CA HIS A 114 -17.36 -17.16 26.44
C HIS A 114 -16.21 -17.19 27.46
N ASP A 115 -15.02 -16.74 27.06
CA ASP A 115 -13.85 -16.69 27.95
C ASP A 115 -14.09 -15.75 29.14
N LEU A 116 -14.69 -14.57 28.92
CA LEU A 116 -15.05 -13.61 29.98
C LEU A 116 -16.12 -14.14 30.95
N LYS A 117 -17.08 -14.92 30.47
CA LYS A 117 -18.10 -15.55 31.32
C LYS A 117 -17.49 -16.67 32.17
N ARG A 118 -16.59 -17.46 31.60
CA ARG A 118 -15.91 -18.55 32.29
C ARG A 118 -15.01 -18.04 33.41
N ASP A 119 -14.27 -16.97 33.20
CA ASP A 119 -13.37 -16.41 34.21
C ASP A 119 -14.11 -15.76 35.40
N ARG A 120 -15.44 -15.58 35.31
CA ARG A 120 -16.31 -15.05 36.37
C ARG A 120 -17.04 -16.11 37.18
N GLN A 121 -16.94 -17.38 36.78
CA GLN A 121 -17.52 -18.53 37.50
C GLN A 121 -16.48 -19.15 38.42
#